data_AF-A0A0N8K3C8-F1
#
_entry.id   AF-A0A0N8K3C8-F1
#
_cell.length_a   1.000
_cell.length_b   1.000
_cell.length_c   1.000
_cell.angle_alpha   90.00
_cell.angle_beta   90.00
_cell.angle_gamma   90.00
#
_symmetry.space_group_name_H-M   'P 1'
#
loop_
_entity.id
_entity.type
_entity.pdbx_description
1 polymer ?
#
loop_
_entity_poly.entity_id
_entity_poly.type
_entity_poly.pdbx_seq_one_letter_code
_entity_poly.pdbx_strand_id
1 'polypeptide(L)'
;MESLMSAVASRPPVPVKRAAEVDFRSGAVLEQLSAQVLELVQLEQAEFGDQTALEVHTAKDFIFNMLGLVQKVDQRLPVANEYLLLSGGAREGVLDLNPENLGDYAKGADFDLDFTLLVPALKLHDRNQPVTLDMRQSSPCHSWLSLRLCDPVTLARWRICCQEELESEPGEMGAECGAQGEGCRAAIPSLQSPQSLDGCYFSPTLVTDWFWNVVGTAVEELRKNPQRGTPVPERVERNGPLTTLVLTAGTSRVLYDLLPVVSFRGWPAVAQGWLTANHFWDGKITEEEAISGFYLLPCCAPLSGRPDREWRLAFSRSEVQLKKCIPVPMAQAFQAAKALISRLLSRPRAGLSSYHLRTLMFWACDRLPPAYLSSQDPEIPARLLLGLLDDLAHCILGKNCPNYFLPQCNMLEHLSDSAALLVARKLAHLRSDPAEHLRAALDQARQVAQLKKEASSSNGHLPSPGHSQGVGHTPQDDRLAQRLQQLVTENPGKSISVFLNPDDVTRPHFRIDDKFY
;
A
#
# COMPACT_ATOMS: atom_id res chain seq x y z
N MET A 1 -58.10 29.89 49.42
CA MET A 1 -57.51 30.18 48.09
C MET A 1 -56.22 29.36 47.92
N GLU A 2 -56.30 28.03 48.03
CA GLU A 2 -55.14 27.12 47.90
C GLU A 2 -55.51 25.82 47.18
N SER A 3 -56.44 25.89 46.21
CA SER A 3 -56.85 24.70 45.45
C SER A 3 -57.07 24.95 43.95
N LEU A 4 -56.43 25.98 43.39
CA LEU A 4 -56.52 26.31 41.96
C LEU A 4 -55.17 26.80 41.38
N MET A 5 -54.04 26.26 41.86
CA MET A 5 -52.70 26.60 41.35
C MET A 5 -51.87 25.37 40.94
N SER A 6 -52.48 24.19 40.81
CA SER A 6 -51.78 22.96 40.37
C SER A 6 -52.34 22.44 39.05
N ALA A 7 -52.27 23.28 38.01
CA ALA A 7 -52.65 22.87 36.65
C ALA A 7 -51.75 23.50 35.58
N VAL A 8 -50.47 23.73 35.87
CA VAL A 8 -49.43 23.98 34.86
C VAL A 8 -48.11 23.34 35.33
N ALA A 9 -48.10 22.03 35.52
CA ALA A 9 -46.83 21.31 35.51
C ALA A 9 -46.37 21.22 34.05
N SER A 10 -45.19 21.75 33.75
CA SER A 10 -44.56 21.58 32.45
C SER A 10 -44.38 20.08 32.18
N ARG A 11 -45.04 19.59 31.14
CA ARG A 11 -44.87 18.23 30.66
C ARG A 11 -43.38 18.04 30.32
N PRO A 12 -42.69 17.02 30.85
CA PRO A 12 -41.31 16.76 30.44
C PRO A 12 -41.30 16.60 28.91
N PRO A 13 -40.29 17.13 28.20
CA PRO A 13 -40.23 17.01 26.75
C PRO A 13 -40.29 15.52 26.40
N VAL A 14 -41.30 15.14 25.63
CA VAL A 14 -41.37 13.81 25.03
C VAL A 14 -40.07 13.64 24.25
N PRO A 15 -39.27 12.58 24.46
CA PRO A 15 -38.09 12.35 23.64
C PRO A 15 -38.57 12.25 22.19
N VAL A 16 -38.26 13.26 21.40
CA VAL A 16 -38.52 13.26 19.97
C VAL A 16 -37.61 12.17 19.42
N LYS A 17 -38.17 10.99 19.12
CA LYS A 17 -37.46 9.98 18.35
C LYS A 17 -37.07 10.65 17.04
N ARG A 18 -35.78 10.94 16.86
CA ARG A 18 -35.21 11.38 15.57
C ARG A 18 -35.68 10.35 14.55
N ALA A 19 -36.37 10.79 13.50
CA ALA A 19 -36.77 9.90 12.43
C ALA A 19 -35.49 9.25 11.87
N ALA A 20 -35.47 7.93 11.75
CA ALA A 20 -34.32 7.22 11.23
C ALA A 20 -34.00 7.75 9.83
N GLU A 21 -32.81 8.32 9.64
CA GLU A 21 -32.39 8.80 8.33
C GLU A 21 -32.07 7.60 7.43
N VAL A 22 -32.40 7.73 6.16
CA VAL A 22 -32.23 6.68 5.15
C VAL A 22 -31.37 7.19 4.01
N ASP A 23 -30.56 6.31 3.42
CA ASP A 23 -29.94 6.57 2.12
C ASP A 23 -31.03 6.59 1.05
N PHE A 24 -31.23 7.73 0.39
CA PHE A 24 -32.26 7.87 -0.63
C PHE A 24 -32.09 6.91 -1.82
N ARG A 25 -30.85 6.50 -2.11
CA ARG A 25 -30.56 5.62 -3.26
C ARG A 25 -30.97 4.17 -3.00
N SER A 26 -30.74 3.66 -1.79
CA SER A 26 -30.98 2.25 -1.45
C SER A 26 -32.17 2.02 -0.51
N GLY A 27 -32.65 3.08 0.15
CA GLY A 27 -33.64 2.98 1.25
C GLY A 27 -33.06 2.41 2.55
N ALA A 28 -31.75 2.15 2.62
CA ALA A 28 -31.11 1.60 3.81
C ALA A 28 -31.07 2.62 4.96
N VAL A 29 -31.34 2.15 6.18
CA VAL A 29 -31.26 2.97 7.40
C VAL A 29 -29.79 3.25 7.73
N LEU A 30 -29.42 4.53 7.88
CA LEU A 30 -28.02 4.93 8.08
C LEU A 30 -27.43 4.39 9.39
N GLU A 31 -28.21 4.38 10.47
CA GLU A 31 -27.78 3.83 11.76
C GLU A 31 -27.46 2.33 11.67
N GLN A 32 -28.28 1.56 10.92
CA GLN A 32 -28.03 0.14 10.67
C GLN A 32 -26.75 -0.06 9.86
N LEU A 33 -26.55 0.72 8.79
CA LEU A 33 -25.34 0.66 7.98
C LEU A 33 -24.10 0.97 8.82
N SER A 34 -24.15 2.00 9.65
CA SER A 34 -23.05 2.35 10.55
C SER A 34 -22.73 1.22 11.52
N ALA A 35 -23.73 0.58 12.10
CA ALA A 35 -23.52 -0.57 12.99
C ALA A 35 -22.80 -1.71 12.25
N GLN A 36 -23.19 -2.01 11.01
CA GLN A 36 -22.52 -3.03 10.18
C GLN A 36 -21.07 -2.65 9.83
N VAL A 37 -20.81 -1.38 9.52
CA VAL A 37 -19.45 -0.85 9.28
C VAL A 37 -18.58 -1.06 10.52
N LEU A 38 -19.07 -0.65 11.69
CA LEU A 38 -18.33 -0.75 12.94
C LEU A 38 -18.05 -2.21 13.32
N GLU A 39 -19.05 -3.09 13.16
CA GLU A 39 -18.86 -4.52 13.41
C GLU A 39 -17.83 -5.14 12.47
N LEU A 40 -17.84 -4.78 11.19
CA LEU A 40 -16.89 -5.31 10.21
C LEU A 40 -15.46 -4.89 10.57
N VAL A 41 -15.29 -3.61 10.94
CA VAL A 41 -14.00 -3.08 11.38
C VAL A 41 -13.51 -3.82 12.63
N GLN A 42 -14.39 -4.08 13.60
CA GLN A 42 -14.02 -4.82 14.82
C GLN A 42 -13.57 -6.26 14.52
N LEU A 43 -14.23 -6.93 13.56
CA LEU A 43 -13.84 -8.28 13.15
C LEU A 43 -12.50 -8.31 12.41
N GLU A 44 -12.22 -7.29 11.59
CA GLU A 44 -10.95 -7.17 10.86
C GLU A 44 -9.79 -6.73 11.76
N GLN A 45 -10.06 -5.92 12.78
CA GLN A 45 -9.10 -5.44 13.79
C GLN A 45 -8.59 -6.52 14.76
N ALA A 46 -8.88 -7.81 14.52
CA ALA A 46 -8.54 -8.92 15.40
C ALA A 46 -7.14 -8.78 16.03
N GLU A 47 -7.10 -8.67 17.36
CA GLU A 47 -5.86 -8.44 18.09
C GLU A 47 -4.84 -9.54 17.76
N PHE A 48 -3.60 -9.12 17.50
CA PHE A 48 -2.48 -10.04 17.47
C PHE A 48 -2.28 -10.57 18.89
N GLY A 49 -2.74 -11.79 19.16
CA GLY A 49 -2.34 -12.47 20.39
C GLY A 49 -0.81 -12.59 20.45
N ASP A 50 -0.25 -12.69 21.66
CA ASP A 50 1.20 -12.74 21.90
C ASP A 50 1.93 -13.75 21.01
N GLN A 51 1.30 -14.91 20.77
CA GLN A 51 1.84 -15.93 19.88
C GLN A 51 1.94 -15.45 18.43
N THR A 52 0.90 -14.82 17.88
CA THR A 52 0.92 -14.29 16.51
C THR A 52 1.92 -13.14 16.38
N ALA A 53 2.03 -12.28 17.39
CA ALA A 53 3.04 -11.22 17.42
C ALA A 53 4.47 -11.79 17.37
N LEU A 54 4.74 -12.86 18.12
CA LEU A 54 6.03 -13.57 18.09
C LEU A 54 6.30 -14.20 16.71
N GLU A 55 5.29 -14.81 16.09
CA GLU A 55 5.40 -15.42 14.76
C GLU A 55 5.70 -14.37 13.68
N VAL A 56 5.03 -13.22 13.71
CA VAL A 56 5.32 -12.09 12.82
C VAL A 56 6.73 -11.55 13.05
N HIS A 57 7.17 -11.40 14.30
CA HIS A 57 8.55 -11.00 14.61
C HIS A 57 9.57 -11.97 14.00
N THR A 58 9.33 -13.26 14.20
CA THR A 58 10.20 -14.33 13.68
C THR A 58 10.25 -14.32 12.16
N ALA A 59 9.09 -14.15 11.50
CA ALA A 59 8.99 -14.03 10.05
C ALA A 59 9.75 -12.82 9.51
N LYS A 60 9.61 -11.66 10.14
CA LYS A 60 10.33 -10.42 9.80
C LYS A 60 11.85 -10.61 9.89
N ASP A 61 12.34 -11.18 10.98
CA ASP A 61 13.77 -11.39 11.16
C ASP A 61 14.33 -12.37 10.13
N PHE A 62 13.57 -13.40 9.75
CA PHE A 62 13.92 -14.30 8.66
C PHE A 62 14.09 -13.53 7.33
N ILE A 63 13.15 -12.66 6.97
CA ILE A 63 13.24 -11.85 5.74
C ILE A 63 14.48 -10.95 5.74
N PHE A 64 14.77 -10.27 6.86
CA PHE A 64 15.94 -9.41 6.94
C PHE A 64 17.26 -10.19 6.91
N ASN A 65 17.31 -11.37 7.53
CA ASN A 65 18.47 -12.26 7.44
C ASN A 65 18.69 -12.77 6.01
N MET A 66 17.61 -13.12 5.30
CA MET A 66 17.66 -13.52 3.89
C MET A 66 18.18 -12.37 3.01
N LEU A 67 17.69 -11.14 3.21
CA LEU A 67 18.21 -9.98 2.48
C LEU A 67 19.68 -9.68 2.85
N GLY A 68 20.10 -9.96 4.08
CA GLY A 68 21.50 -9.95 4.48
C GLY A 68 22.35 -10.98 3.73
N LEU A 69 21.79 -12.17 3.45
CA LEU A 69 22.44 -13.18 2.60
C LEU A 69 22.51 -12.72 1.13
N VAL A 70 21.43 -12.16 0.58
CA VAL A 70 21.43 -11.53 -0.75
C VAL A 70 22.56 -10.51 -0.88
N GLN A 71 22.73 -9.66 0.13
CA GLN A 71 23.82 -8.69 0.14
C GLN A 71 25.21 -9.32 0.21
N LYS A 72 25.38 -10.44 0.92
CA LYS A 72 26.66 -11.17 0.97
C LYS A 72 27.00 -11.83 -0.38
N VAL A 73 25.98 -12.34 -1.07
CA VAL A 73 26.14 -13.09 -2.33
C VAL A 73 26.49 -12.15 -3.50
N ASP A 74 25.77 -11.05 -3.67
CA ASP A 74 25.92 -10.20 -4.88
C ASP A 74 26.48 -8.80 -4.61
N GLN A 75 26.46 -8.33 -3.35
CA GLN A 75 27.02 -7.05 -2.90
C GLN A 75 26.44 -5.77 -3.53
N ARG A 76 25.47 -5.88 -4.44
CA ARG A 76 24.82 -4.71 -5.06
C ARG A 76 23.91 -3.93 -4.13
N LEU A 77 23.18 -4.59 -3.23
CA LEU A 77 22.35 -3.88 -2.25
C LEU A 77 23.24 -2.96 -1.37
N PRO A 78 22.66 -1.90 -0.78
CA PRO A 78 23.35 -1.12 0.24
C PRO A 78 23.71 -1.99 1.45
N VAL A 79 24.93 -1.87 1.96
CA VAL A 79 25.37 -2.57 3.20
C VAL A 79 24.51 -2.16 4.39
N ALA A 80 24.20 -0.86 4.50
CA ALA A 80 23.23 -0.32 5.45
C ALA A 80 21.96 0.04 4.68
N ASN A 81 20.95 -0.83 4.73
CA ASN A 81 19.69 -0.63 4.02
C ASN A 81 18.56 -0.20 4.96
N GLU A 82 17.71 0.72 4.49
CA GLU A 82 16.55 1.23 5.23
C GLU A 82 15.31 0.70 4.53
N TYR A 83 14.83 -0.46 4.97
CA TYR A 83 13.65 -1.09 4.41
C TYR A 83 12.37 -0.39 4.89
N LEU A 84 11.37 -0.31 4.02
CA LEU A 84 10.01 0.10 4.41
C LEU A 84 9.10 -1.12 4.34
N LEU A 85 8.76 -1.66 5.51
CA LEU A 85 7.81 -2.77 5.66
C LEU A 85 6.42 -2.20 5.89
N LEU A 86 5.51 -2.48 4.95
CA LEU A 86 4.12 -2.06 5.00
C LEU A 86 3.25 -3.25 5.37
N SER A 87 2.32 -3.04 6.31
CA SER A 87 1.27 -4.02 6.61
C SER A 87 0.26 -4.09 5.47
N GLY A 88 -0.09 -5.31 5.09
CA GLY A 88 -0.89 -5.62 3.90
C GLY A 88 -0.03 -5.90 2.66
N GLY A 89 -0.52 -6.80 1.82
CA GLY A 89 0.07 -7.18 0.54
C GLY A 89 -0.24 -6.17 -0.56
N ALA A 90 0.46 -6.28 -1.68
CA ALA A 90 0.23 -5.37 -2.80
C ALA A 90 -1.17 -5.53 -3.41
N ARG A 91 -1.80 -6.69 -3.22
CA ARG A 91 -3.16 -7.01 -3.68
C ARG A 91 -4.24 -6.24 -2.90
N GLU A 92 -3.96 -5.88 -1.65
CA GLU A 92 -4.78 -4.97 -0.82
C GLU A 92 -4.58 -3.50 -1.22
N GLY A 93 -3.88 -3.27 -2.34
CA GLY A 93 -3.61 -1.97 -2.91
C GLY A 93 -2.72 -1.13 -2.01
N VAL A 94 -1.82 -1.72 -1.20
CA VAL A 94 -0.86 -0.97 -0.36
C VAL A 94 0.07 -0.09 -1.18
N LEU A 95 0.37 -0.52 -2.41
CA LEU A 95 1.04 0.25 -3.44
C LEU A 95 0.13 0.32 -4.67
N ASP A 96 0.36 1.30 -5.54
CA ASP A 96 -0.37 1.48 -6.79
C ASP A 96 -0.03 0.42 -7.87
N LEU A 97 0.03 -0.87 -7.57
CA LEU A 97 0.43 -1.86 -8.58
C LEU A 97 -0.77 -2.28 -9.45
N ASN A 98 -0.51 -2.62 -10.72
CA ASN A 98 -1.54 -3.19 -11.58
C ASN A 98 -1.98 -4.56 -11.02
N PRO A 99 -3.25 -4.71 -10.60
CA PRO A 99 -3.74 -5.92 -9.94
C PRO A 99 -3.68 -7.17 -10.83
N GLU A 100 -3.67 -7.02 -12.15
CA GLU A 100 -3.62 -8.15 -13.10
C GLU A 100 -2.29 -8.92 -13.04
N ASN A 101 -1.21 -8.25 -12.62
CA ASN A 101 0.13 -8.83 -12.58
C ASN A 101 0.50 -9.42 -11.21
N LEU A 102 -0.44 -9.45 -10.27
CA LEU A 102 -0.20 -9.80 -8.87
C LEU A 102 -0.51 -11.27 -8.53
N GLY A 103 -0.74 -12.15 -9.51
CA GLY A 103 -1.06 -13.57 -9.23
C GLY A 103 -2.34 -13.79 -8.40
N ASP A 104 -2.76 -15.03 -8.23
CA ASP A 104 -3.97 -15.41 -7.51
C ASP A 104 -3.63 -15.98 -6.14
N TYR A 105 -3.76 -15.16 -5.09
CA TYR A 105 -3.62 -15.58 -3.70
C TYR A 105 -4.87 -15.21 -2.92
N ALA A 106 -5.35 -16.11 -2.07
CA ALA A 106 -6.50 -15.90 -1.22
C ALA A 106 -6.11 -15.97 0.27
N LYS A 107 -6.42 -14.91 1.01
CA LYS A 107 -6.23 -14.87 2.47
C LYS A 107 -7.04 -16.00 3.13
N GLY A 108 -6.43 -16.70 4.08
CA GLY A 108 -6.93 -17.91 4.74
C GLY A 108 -6.66 -19.21 3.95
N ALA A 109 -6.60 -19.15 2.61
CA ALA A 109 -6.29 -20.32 1.79
C ALA A 109 -4.79 -20.46 1.52
N ASP A 110 -4.13 -19.37 1.10
CA ASP A 110 -2.70 -19.35 0.77
C ASP A 110 -1.84 -18.78 1.90
N PHE A 111 -2.34 -17.76 2.59
CA PHE A 111 -1.62 -17.04 3.64
C PHE A 111 -2.58 -16.49 4.70
N ASP A 112 -2.09 -16.26 5.91
CA ASP A 112 -2.89 -15.72 7.02
C ASP A 112 -2.59 -14.23 7.24
N LEU A 113 -1.35 -13.83 6.97
CA LEU A 113 -0.83 -12.48 7.09
C LEU A 113 -0.03 -12.11 5.85
N ASP A 114 -0.07 -10.84 5.47
CA ASP A 114 0.64 -10.33 4.30
C ASP A 114 1.31 -8.98 4.57
N PHE A 115 2.47 -8.81 3.95
CA PHE A 115 3.27 -7.60 4.05
C PHE A 115 3.88 -7.26 2.69
N THR A 116 4.08 -5.97 2.44
CA THR A 116 4.82 -5.47 1.28
C THR A 116 6.10 -4.81 1.76
N LEU A 117 7.24 -5.28 1.27
CA LEU A 117 8.56 -4.76 1.64
C LEU A 117 9.18 -4.02 0.46
N LEU A 118 9.40 -2.71 0.61
CA LEU A 118 10.23 -1.95 -0.31
C LEU A 118 11.69 -2.17 0.03
N VAL A 119 12.44 -2.69 -0.94
CA VAL A 119 13.86 -3.04 -0.83
C VAL A 119 14.67 -2.06 -1.67
N PRO A 120 15.30 -1.03 -1.08
CA PRO A 120 16.13 -0.09 -1.84
C PRO A 120 17.31 -0.82 -2.49
N ALA A 121 17.24 -0.97 -3.82
CA ALA A 121 18.35 -1.43 -4.64
C ALA A 121 19.40 -0.31 -4.75
N LEU A 122 18.92 0.93 -4.91
CA LEU A 122 19.75 2.13 -4.94
C LEU A 122 19.17 3.18 -3.98
N LYS A 123 20.05 3.87 -3.26
CA LYS A 123 19.71 4.98 -2.36
C LYS A 123 20.36 6.25 -2.88
N LEU A 124 19.56 7.29 -3.05
CA LEU A 124 20.00 8.58 -3.58
C LEU A 124 19.68 9.70 -2.58
N HIS A 125 20.53 10.73 -2.58
CA HIS A 125 20.50 11.89 -1.67
C HIS A 125 20.92 11.66 -0.21
N ASP A 126 21.66 10.58 0.09
CA ASP A 126 22.42 10.46 1.35
C ASP A 126 23.78 11.20 1.32
N ARG A 127 24.25 11.60 0.13
CA ARG A 127 25.60 12.18 -0.09
C ARG A 127 25.62 13.44 -0.98
N ASN A 128 24.48 14.13 -1.13
CA ASN A 128 24.33 15.26 -2.08
C ASN A 128 24.74 14.94 -3.53
N GLN A 129 24.63 13.67 -3.93
CA GLN A 129 24.97 13.25 -5.29
C GLN A 129 23.92 13.80 -6.27
N PRO A 130 24.33 14.48 -7.35
CA PRO A 130 23.39 14.98 -8.34
C PRO A 130 22.79 13.81 -9.11
N VAL A 131 21.47 13.82 -9.27
CA VAL A 131 20.70 12.80 -9.99
C VAL A 131 19.84 13.50 -11.04
N THR A 132 19.71 12.89 -12.21
CA THR A 132 18.81 13.38 -13.25
C THR A 132 17.62 12.43 -13.37
N LEU A 133 16.45 12.94 -12.99
CA LEU A 133 15.15 12.37 -13.31
C LEU A 133 14.67 13.01 -14.61
N ASP A 134 14.67 12.24 -15.70
CA ASP A 134 14.20 12.70 -17.00
C ASP A 134 12.72 12.35 -17.18
N MET A 135 11.87 13.36 -17.07
CA MET A 135 10.41 13.24 -17.22
C MET A 135 9.92 13.71 -18.59
N ARG A 136 10.81 14.16 -19.50
CA ARG A 136 10.42 14.80 -20.77
C ARG A 136 9.74 13.84 -21.74
N GLN A 137 10.09 12.57 -21.66
CA GLN A 137 9.58 11.49 -22.50
C GLN A 137 8.69 10.51 -21.72
N SER A 138 8.33 10.84 -20.49
CA SER A 138 7.55 9.98 -19.61
C SER A 138 6.14 10.52 -19.41
N SER A 139 5.19 9.62 -19.17
CA SER A 139 3.85 10.00 -18.72
C SER A 139 3.92 10.68 -17.34
N PRO A 140 2.92 11.47 -16.94
CA PRO A 140 2.83 11.98 -15.57
C PRO A 140 3.05 10.87 -14.52
N CYS A 141 3.69 11.22 -13.39
CA CYS A 141 4.11 10.28 -12.34
C CYS A 141 5.23 9.30 -12.73
N HIS A 142 5.73 9.33 -13.97
CA HIS A 142 6.84 8.47 -14.41
C HIS A 142 8.10 9.30 -14.73
N SER A 143 9.25 8.65 -14.64
CA SER A 143 10.55 9.25 -14.96
C SER A 143 11.52 8.17 -15.41
N TRP A 144 12.47 8.56 -16.25
CA TRP A 144 13.70 7.78 -16.44
C TRP A 144 14.75 8.23 -15.43
N LEU A 145 15.56 7.29 -14.95
CA LEU A 145 16.64 7.58 -14.01
C LEU A 145 17.99 7.42 -14.71
N SER A 146 18.72 8.52 -14.87
CA SER A 146 20.08 8.49 -15.44
C SER A 146 21.12 8.37 -14.32
N LEU A 147 21.98 7.35 -14.41
CA LEU A 147 23.09 7.15 -13.47
C LEU A 147 24.38 7.88 -13.87
N ARG A 148 24.41 8.62 -14.98
CA ARG A 148 25.64 9.24 -15.52
C ARG A 148 26.41 10.13 -14.54
N LEU A 149 25.71 10.73 -13.58
CA LEU A 149 26.27 11.63 -12.56
C LEU A 149 26.61 10.89 -11.24
N CYS A 150 26.33 9.59 -11.19
CA CYS A 150 26.74 8.75 -10.07
C CYS A 150 28.24 8.50 -10.11
N ASP A 151 28.79 8.12 -8.95
CA ASP A 151 30.21 7.81 -8.81
C ASP A 151 30.56 6.53 -9.60
N PRO A 152 31.84 6.37 -10.01
CA PRO A 152 32.26 5.22 -10.82
C PRO A 152 31.98 3.86 -10.18
N VAL A 153 31.96 3.77 -8.84
CA VAL A 153 31.68 2.52 -8.13
C VAL A 153 30.21 2.14 -8.29
N THR A 154 29.30 3.10 -8.15
CA THR A 154 27.86 2.90 -8.39
C THR A 154 27.60 2.54 -9.86
N LEU A 155 28.23 3.22 -10.80
CA LEU A 155 28.12 2.92 -12.23
C LEU A 155 28.61 1.51 -12.58
N ALA A 156 29.79 1.11 -12.10
CA ALA A 156 30.33 -0.22 -12.34
C ALA A 156 29.44 -1.32 -11.74
N ARG A 157 28.92 -1.09 -10.53
CA ARG A 157 28.01 -2.00 -9.82
C ARG A 157 26.72 -2.26 -10.61
N TRP A 158 26.15 -1.21 -11.18
CA TRP A 158 24.85 -1.25 -11.87
C TRP A 158 24.95 -1.29 -13.39
N ARG A 159 26.16 -1.45 -13.96
CA ARG A 159 26.39 -1.46 -15.41
C ARG A 159 25.49 -2.44 -16.16
N ILE A 160 25.27 -3.63 -15.60
CA ILE A 160 24.41 -4.66 -16.22
C ILE A 160 22.92 -4.30 -16.23
N CYS A 161 22.52 -3.33 -15.42
CA CYS A 161 21.16 -2.81 -15.33
C CYS A 161 21.05 -1.43 -15.98
N CYS A 162 22.08 -0.97 -16.69
CA CYS A 162 22.01 0.23 -17.50
C CYS A 162 21.79 -0.13 -18.97
N GLN A 163 20.99 0.68 -19.65
CA GLN A 163 20.99 0.72 -21.11
C GLN A 163 21.79 1.92 -21.61
N GLU A 164 22.57 1.70 -22.66
CA GLU A 164 23.19 2.77 -23.45
C GLU A 164 22.29 3.07 -24.65
N GLU A 165 22.18 4.35 -25.03
CA GLU A 165 21.57 4.72 -26.31
C GLU A 165 22.51 4.30 -27.42
N LEU A 166 22.29 3.12 -28.01
CA LEU A 166 22.78 2.85 -29.35
C LEU A 166 21.98 3.76 -30.28
N GLU A 167 22.67 4.67 -30.97
CA GLU A 167 22.12 5.45 -32.07
C GLU A 167 21.28 4.50 -32.94
N SER A 168 20.00 4.82 -33.10
CA SER A 168 19.13 4.13 -34.03
C SER A 168 19.80 4.09 -35.40
N GLU A 169 20.17 2.90 -35.86
CA GLU A 169 20.47 2.62 -37.26
C GLU A 169 19.38 3.31 -38.11
N PRO A 170 19.74 4.16 -39.10
CA PRO A 170 18.76 4.76 -39.97
C PRO A 170 18.02 3.63 -40.68
N GLY A 171 16.72 3.49 -40.39
CA GLY A 171 15.88 2.48 -41.04
C GLY A 171 16.02 2.59 -42.55
N GLU A 172 16.35 1.47 -43.18
CA GLU A 172 16.26 1.25 -44.62
C GLU A 172 14.82 1.53 -45.10
N MET A 173 14.52 2.80 -45.38
CA MET A 173 13.34 3.21 -46.12
C MET A 173 13.76 3.43 -47.57
N GLY A 174 13.47 2.42 -48.39
CA GLY A 174 13.05 2.55 -49.79
C GLY A 174 13.89 3.45 -50.69
N ALA A 175 14.75 2.82 -51.48
CA ALA A 175 15.29 3.43 -52.70
C ALA A 175 14.15 3.78 -53.67
N GLU A 176 14.00 5.06 -54.00
CA GLU A 176 13.49 5.49 -55.32
C GLU A 176 14.30 6.70 -55.83
N CYS A 177 14.70 6.58 -57.10
CA CYS A 177 15.53 7.51 -57.85
C CYS A 177 14.76 8.78 -58.28
N GLY A 178 15.47 9.91 -58.38
CA GLY A 178 15.04 11.09 -59.13
C GLY A 178 16.14 12.15 -59.21
N ALA A 179 16.50 12.57 -60.41
CA ALA A 179 17.77 13.21 -60.74
C ALA A 179 17.78 14.76 -60.72
N GLN A 180 19.02 15.28 -60.62
CA GLN A 180 19.57 16.55 -61.13
C GLN A 180 19.23 17.91 -60.45
N GLY A 181 20.30 18.64 -60.11
CA GLY A 181 20.30 20.08 -59.86
C GLY A 181 21.53 20.56 -59.08
N GLU A 182 22.59 20.94 -59.79
CA GLU A 182 23.82 21.55 -59.24
C GLU A 182 23.54 22.89 -58.51
N GLY A 183 24.29 23.15 -57.42
CA GLY A 183 24.30 24.46 -56.78
C GLY A 183 25.07 24.50 -55.46
N CYS A 184 26.40 24.60 -55.52
CA CYS A 184 27.25 24.91 -54.37
C CYS A 184 26.83 26.25 -53.72
N ARG A 185 26.35 26.20 -52.48
CA ARG A 185 26.44 27.32 -51.53
C ARG A 185 26.75 26.78 -50.13
N ALA A 186 27.94 27.10 -49.66
CA ALA A 186 28.35 26.95 -48.28
C ALA A 186 27.38 27.75 -47.38
N ALA A 187 26.70 27.05 -46.47
CA ALA A 187 25.85 27.64 -45.45
C ALA A 187 26.34 27.18 -44.07
N ILE A 188 27.00 28.13 -43.39
CA ILE A 188 27.06 28.40 -41.94
C ILE A 188 26.52 27.27 -41.03
N PRO A 189 27.32 26.76 -40.07
CA PRO A 189 26.84 25.78 -39.09
C PRO A 189 25.79 26.45 -38.20
N SER A 190 24.53 26.10 -38.44
CA SER A 190 23.39 26.55 -37.67
C SER A 190 23.32 25.74 -36.37
N LEU A 191 23.30 26.48 -35.26
CA LEU A 191 22.85 26.11 -33.92
C LEU A 191 22.54 24.63 -33.68
N GLN A 192 23.43 24.02 -32.88
CA GLN A 192 23.28 22.73 -32.22
C GLN A 192 21.82 22.41 -31.90
N SER A 193 21.35 21.29 -32.45
CA SER A 193 20.22 20.52 -31.91
C SER A 193 20.39 20.35 -30.40
N PRO A 194 19.31 20.35 -29.59
CA PRO A 194 19.43 20.14 -28.16
C PRO A 194 20.13 18.80 -27.94
N GLN A 195 21.32 18.85 -27.33
CA GLN A 195 22.18 17.70 -27.07
C GLN A 195 21.32 16.52 -26.60
N SER A 196 21.33 15.40 -27.34
CA SER A 196 20.84 14.13 -26.83
C SER A 196 21.60 13.88 -25.53
N LEU A 197 20.88 13.62 -24.45
CA LEU A 197 21.51 13.24 -23.19
C LEU A 197 21.85 11.75 -23.30
N ASP A 198 22.81 11.39 -24.16
CA ASP A 198 23.29 10.02 -24.29
C ASP A 198 23.72 9.53 -22.89
N GLY A 199 23.01 8.54 -22.34
CA GLY A 199 23.07 8.26 -20.91
C GLY A 199 22.81 6.81 -20.51
N CYS A 200 23.55 6.35 -19.49
CA CYS A 200 23.34 5.09 -18.75
C CYS A 200 22.01 5.19 -17.96
N TYR A 201 20.91 4.81 -18.59
CA TYR A 201 19.59 4.81 -17.95
C TYR A 201 19.39 3.54 -17.14
N PHE A 202 19.01 3.71 -15.87
CA PHE A 202 18.79 2.60 -14.93
C PHE A 202 17.49 1.88 -15.27
N SER A 203 17.60 0.63 -15.71
CA SER A 203 16.49 -0.15 -16.22
C SER A 203 15.71 -0.85 -15.10
N PRO A 204 14.41 -0.55 -14.91
CA PRO A 204 13.61 -1.20 -13.88
C PRO A 204 13.42 -2.70 -14.11
N THR A 205 13.24 -3.13 -15.36
CA THR A 205 13.09 -4.56 -15.69
C THR A 205 14.35 -5.34 -15.35
N LEU A 206 15.53 -4.87 -15.76
CA LEU A 206 16.81 -5.52 -15.43
C LEU A 206 17.07 -5.56 -13.92
N VAL A 207 16.66 -4.52 -13.17
CA VAL A 207 16.73 -4.52 -11.70
C VAL A 207 15.79 -5.56 -11.10
N THR A 208 14.55 -5.67 -11.59
CA THR A 208 13.62 -6.71 -11.10
C THR A 208 14.08 -8.13 -11.45
N ASP A 209 14.65 -8.34 -12.64
CA ASP A 209 15.22 -9.63 -13.06
C ASP A 209 16.39 -10.03 -12.17
N TRP A 210 17.33 -9.11 -11.96
CA TRP A 210 18.45 -9.31 -11.05
C TRP A 210 17.96 -9.66 -9.63
N PHE A 211 17.02 -8.88 -9.10
CA PHE A 211 16.53 -9.05 -7.74
C PHE A 211 15.82 -10.39 -7.55
N TRP A 212 14.98 -10.79 -8.51
CA TRP A 212 14.34 -12.11 -8.53
C TRP A 212 15.37 -13.24 -8.46
N ASN A 213 16.40 -13.20 -9.31
CA ASN A 213 17.40 -14.25 -9.39
C ASN A 213 18.24 -14.38 -8.11
N VAL A 214 18.67 -13.26 -7.54
CA VAL A 214 19.50 -13.28 -6.32
C VAL A 214 18.70 -13.69 -5.08
N VAL A 215 17.43 -13.28 -4.97
CA VAL A 215 16.53 -13.73 -3.90
C VAL A 215 16.25 -15.23 -4.04
N GLY A 216 16.00 -15.72 -5.25
CA GLY A 216 15.85 -17.16 -5.52
C GLY A 216 17.06 -17.97 -5.06
N THR A 217 18.26 -17.51 -5.41
CA THR A 217 19.53 -18.13 -4.97
C THR A 217 19.64 -18.14 -3.43
N ALA A 218 19.36 -17.02 -2.77
CA ALA A 218 19.41 -16.93 -1.31
C ALA A 218 18.40 -17.86 -0.63
N VAL A 219 17.18 -17.98 -1.17
CA VAL A 219 16.16 -18.91 -0.65
C VAL A 219 16.59 -20.37 -0.84
N GLU A 220 17.17 -20.72 -1.98
CA GLU A 220 17.70 -22.07 -2.20
C GLU A 220 18.82 -22.44 -1.21
N GLU A 221 19.74 -21.51 -0.93
CA GLU A 221 20.79 -21.71 0.07
C GLU A 221 20.23 -21.89 1.49
N LEU A 222 19.19 -21.13 1.85
CA LEU A 222 18.50 -21.29 3.13
C LEU A 222 17.74 -22.63 3.22
N ARG A 223 17.18 -23.12 2.11
CA ARG A 223 16.53 -24.43 2.04
C ARG A 223 17.52 -25.59 2.18
N LYS A 224 18.75 -25.45 1.67
CA LYS A 224 19.80 -26.47 1.80
C LYS A 224 20.30 -26.62 3.24
N ASN A 225 20.29 -25.52 4.01
CA ASN A 225 20.78 -25.48 5.39
C ASN A 225 19.67 -25.05 6.38
N PRO A 226 18.61 -25.84 6.55
CA PRO A 226 17.49 -25.47 7.41
C PRO A 226 17.94 -25.44 8.88
N GLN A 227 17.69 -24.31 9.56
CA GLN A 227 17.92 -24.20 11.00
C GLN A 227 16.64 -24.58 11.74
N ARG A 228 16.79 -25.30 12.86
CA ARG A 228 15.63 -25.72 13.66
C ARG A 228 15.00 -24.48 14.31
N GLY A 229 13.70 -24.27 14.09
CA GLY A 229 12.96 -23.15 14.65
C GLY A 229 13.00 -21.86 13.81
N THR A 230 13.66 -21.86 12.65
CA THR A 230 13.55 -20.74 11.70
C THR A 230 12.38 -20.97 10.74
N PRO A 231 11.73 -19.89 10.26
CA PRO A 231 10.69 -20.01 9.26
C PRO A 231 11.17 -20.72 8.00
N VAL A 232 10.28 -21.46 7.35
CA VAL A 232 10.58 -22.20 6.13
C VAL A 232 9.94 -21.49 4.93
N PRO A 233 10.71 -21.07 3.91
CA PRO A 233 10.17 -20.49 2.70
C PRO A 233 9.55 -21.60 1.83
N GLU A 234 8.23 -21.68 1.79
CA GLU A 234 7.47 -22.71 1.08
C GLU A 234 7.36 -22.39 -0.41
N ARG A 235 7.00 -21.15 -0.76
CA ARG A 235 6.78 -20.73 -2.15
C ARG A 235 7.55 -19.44 -2.42
N VAL A 236 8.16 -19.37 -3.61
CA VAL A 236 8.80 -18.17 -4.16
C VAL A 236 8.29 -18.02 -5.59
N GLU A 237 7.60 -16.94 -5.88
CA GLU A 237 6.95 -16.73 -7.17
C GLU A 237 7.16 -15.29 -7.66
N ARG A 238 7.32 -15.12 -8.96
CA ARG A 238 7.45 -13.80 -9.58
C ARG A 238 6.07 -13.31 -10.03
N ASN A 239 5.66 -12.17 -9.51
CA ASN A 239 4.35 -11.56 -9.81
C ASN A 239 4.56 -10.12 -10.32
N GLY A 240 4.73 -9.98 -11.64
CA GLY A 240 5.13 -8.72 -12.25
C GLY A 240 6.48 -8.24 -11.70
N PRO A 241 6.56 -7.04 -11.09
CA PRO A 241 7.80 -6.55 -10.48
C PRO A 241 8.10 -7.13 -9.10
N LEU A 242 7.20 -7.95 -8.53
CA LEU A 242 7.34 -8.48 -7.19
C LEU A 242 8.01 -9.85 -7.18
N THR A 243 8.84 -10.05 -6.18
CA THR A 243 9.22 -11.37 -5.70
C THR A 243 8.34 -11.71 -4.49
N THR A 244 7.31 -12.54 -4.70
CA THR A 244 6.38 -12.95 -3.65
C THR A 244 6.92 -14.21 -2.96
N LEU A 245 7.05 -14.15 -1.63
CA LEU A 245 7.51 -15.25 -0.78
C LEU A 245 6.39 -15.64 0.18
N VAL A 246 6.07 -16.92 0.27
CA VAL A 246 5.21 -17.45 1.34
C VAL A 246 6.07 -18.32 2.24
N LEU A 247 6.07 -18.00 3.53
CA LEU A 247 6.82 -18.72 4.55
C LEU A 247 5.91 -19.07 5.73
N THR A 248 6.23 -20.18 6.40
CA THR A 248 5.53 -20.61 7.61
C THR A 248 6.36 -20.29 8.84
N ALA A 249 5.81 -19.47 9.74
CA ALA A 249 6.41 -19.10 11.02
C ALA A 249 5.49 -19.57 12.16
N GLY A 250 5.86 -20.67 12.81
CA GLY A 250 5.00 -21.30 13.81
C GLY A 250 3.73 -21.85 13.16
N THR A 251 2.58 -21.33 13.57
CA THR A 251 1.26 -21.69 13.02
C THR A 251 0.76 -20.76 11.91
N SER A 252 1.44 -19.62 11.70
CA SER A 252 1.04 -18.62 10.72
C SER A 252 1.79 -18.78 9.40
N ARG A 253 1.05 -18.71 8.28
CA ARG A 253 1.61 -18.52 6.94
C ARG A 253 1.66 -17.03 6.64
N VAL A 254 2.85 -16.54 6.36
CA VAL A 254 3.10 -15.12 6.10
C VAL A 254 3.56 -14.93 4.66
N LEU A 255 2.84 -14.08 3.93
CA LEU A 255 3.19 -13.66 2.58
C LEU A 255 3.99 -12.35 2.65
N TYR A 256 5.11 -12.32 1.94
CA TYR A 256 5.91 -11.11 1.73
C TYR A 256 5.99 -10.81 0.23
N ASP A 257 5.47 -9.65 -0.16
CA ASP A 257 5.68 -9.06 -1.47
C ASP A 257 6.96 -8.18 -1.42
N LEU A 258 8.07 -8.68 -1.98
CA LEU A 258 9.34 -7.95 -2.01
C LEU A 258 9.45 -7.15 -3.32
N LEU A 259 9.63 -5.83 -3.22
CA LEU A 259 9.73 -4.93 -4.37
C LEU A 259 11.08 -4.20 -4.36
N PRO A 260 11.97 -4.41 -5.35
CA PRO A 260 13.18 -3.62 -5.48
C PRO A 260 12.81 -2.20 -5.94
N VAL A 261 13.32 -1.18 -5.24
CA VAL A 261 13.02 0.23 -5.50
C VAL A 261 14.28 1.09 -5.54
N VAL A 262 14.16 2.31 -6.07
CA VAL A 262 15.14 3.37 -5.80
C VAL A 262 14.57 4.30 -4.73
N SER A 263 15.33 4.53 -3.67
CA SER A 263 14.92 5.40 -2.56
C SER A 263 15.55 6.77 -2.70
N PHE A 264 14.75 7.82 -2.53
CA PHE A 264 15.19 9.21 -2.51
C PHE A 264 14.92 9.83 -1.13
N ARG A 265 15.87 10.60 -0.62
CA ARG A 265 15.61 11.56 0.46
C ARG A 265 15.18 12.90 -0.13
N GLY A 266 14.22 13.56 0.52
CA GLY A 266 13.65 14.84 0.08
C GLY A 266 12.45 14.69 -0.88
N TRP A 267 11.90 15.84 -1.30
CA TRP A 267 10.66 15.92 -2.08
C TRP A 267 10.92 16.27 -3.55
N PRO A 268 10.30 15.58 -4.52
CA PRO A 268 10.55 15.85 -5.93
C PRO A 268 9.87 17.16 -6.34
N ALA A 269 10.55 17.95 -7.20
CA ALA A 269 10.07 19.25 -7.65
C ALA A 269 8.65 19.20 -8.25
N VAL A 270 8.33 18.12 -8.99
CA VAL A 270 7.03 17.91 -9.62
C VAL A 270 5.86 17.76 -8.63
N ALA A 271 6.16 17.40 -7.37
CA ALA A 271 5.18 17.26 -6.29
C ALA A 271 5.15 18.48 -5.35
N GLN A 272 5.94 19.54 -5.60
CA GLN A 272 5.98 20.72 -4.73
C GLN A 272 4.63 21.43 -4.64
N GLY A 273 3.82 21.39 -5.71
CA GLY A 273 2.47 21.94 -5.71
C GLY A 273 1.56 21.33 -4.63
N TRP A 274 1.80 20.09 -4.23
CA TRP A 274 1.04 19.43 -3.15
C TRP A 274 1.21 20.17 -1.81
N LEU A 275 2.39 20.74 -1.53
CA LEU A 275 2.65 21.46 -0.28
C LEU A 275 1.90 22.80 -0.16
N THR A 276 1.31 23.29 -1.26
CA THR A 276 0.59 24.57 -1.27
C THR A 276 -0.84 24.48 -0.75
N ALA A 277 -1.34 23.27 -0.47
CA ALA A 277 -2.69 23.02 0.01
C ALA A 277 -2.69 22.41 1.43
N ASN A 278 -3.87 22.40 2.06
CA ASN A 278 -4.01 21.95 3.44
C ASN A 278 -4.29 20.44 3.51
N HIS A 279 -3.24 19.64 3.73
CA HIS A 279 -3.30 18.17 3.74
C HIS A 279 -3.13 17.55 5.14
N PHE A 280 -3.01 18.39 6.18
CA PHE A 280 -2.73 17.95 7.55
C PHE A 280 -3.99 18.08 8.41
N TRP A 281 -4.91 17.12 8.27
CA TRP A 281 -6.27 17.20 8.81
C TRP A 281 -6.34 17.27 10.34
N ASP A 282 -5.37 16.68 11.04
CA ASP A 282 -5.28 16.71 12.50
C ASP A 282 -4.27 17.74 13.03
N GLY A 283 -3.50 18.39 12.14
CA GLY A 283 -2.45 19.33 12.46
C GLY A 283 -1.26 18.76 13.24
N LYS A 284 -1.15 17.44 13.42
CA LYS A 284 -0.08 16.82 14.23
C LYS A 284 1.15 16.47 13.41
N ILE A 285 0.96 16.16 12.13
CA ILE A 285 2.05 15.80 11.22
C ILE A 285 2.69 17.09 10.72
N THR A 286 4.01 17.20 10.86
CA THR A 286 4.73 18.34 10.27
C THR A 286 4.98 18.13 8.78
N GLU A 287 5.16 19.22 8.05
CA GLU A 287 5.48 19.16 6.62
C GLU A 287 6.72 18.30 6.37
N GLU A 288 7.76 18.48 7.19
CA GLU A 288 9.04 17.75 7.12
C GLU A 288 8.87 16.24 7.31
N GLU A 289 7.99 15.82 8.22
CA GLU A 289 7.68 14.40 8.43
C GLU A 289 6.99 13.81 7.18
N ALA A 290 6.05 14.55 6.61
CA ALA A 290 5.29 14.13 5.44
C ALA A 290 6.13 14.08 4.15
N ILE A 291 7.13 14.94 3.98
CA ILE A 291 7.94 15.02 2.75
C ILE A 291 9.34 14.42 2.86
N SER A 292 9.58 13.56 3.86
CA SER A 292 10.89 12.98 4.17
C SER A 292 11.56 12.20 3.01
N GLY A 293 10.79 11.69 2.04
CA GLY A 293 11.33 11.00 0.88
C GLY A 293 10.27 10.38 -0.02
N PHE A 294 10.71 9.92 -1.18
CA PHE A 294 9.89 9.18 -2.14
C PHE A 294 10.65 8.00 -2.72
N TYR A 295 9.94 7.16 -3.45
CA TYR A 295 10.48 5.98 -4.11
C TYR A 295 10.22 6.03 -5.61
N LEU A 296 11.07 5.33 -6.34
CA LEU A 296 10.81 4.92 -7.71
C LEU A 296 10.49 3.43 -7.71
N LEU A 297 9.28 3.09 -8.14
CA LEU A 297 8.82 1.72 -8.33
C LEU A 297 9.12 1.26 -9.77
N PRO A 298 9.47 -0.01 -9.98
CA PRO A 298 9.68 -0.59 -11.31
C PRO A 298 8.32 -0.85 -11.98
N CYS A 299 7.62 0.22 -12.31
CA CYS A 299 6.30 0.22 -12.93
C CYS A 299 6.31 1.19 -14.11
N CYS A 300 5.80 0.72 -15.23
CA CYS A 300 5.76 1.44 -16.48
C CYS A 300 4.37 2.05 -16.71
N ALA A 301 4.31 3.16 -17.45
CA ALA A 301 3.04 3.74 -17.85
C ALA A 301 2.26 2.75 -18.75
N PRO A 302 0.97 2.47 -18.48
CA PRO A 302 0.25 1.38 -19.15
C PRO A 302 0.06 1.51 -20.67
N LEU A 303 -0.02 2.73 -21.21
CA LEU A 303 -0.45 2.97 -22.60
C LEU A 303 0.70 3.30 -23.56
N SER A 304 1.72 4.02 -23.09
CA SER A 304 2.80 4.56 -23.96
C SER A 304 4.18 4.49 -23.32
N GLY A 305 4.31 3.72 -22.24
CA GLY A 305 5.53 3.66 -21.46
C GLY A 305 6.60 2.76 -22.06
N ARG A 306 7.86 3.03 -21.70
CA ARG A 306 9.01 2.15 -21.99
C ARG A 306 9.36 1.35 -20.74
N PRO A 307 8.98 0.07 -20.63
CA PRO A 307 9.09 -0.69 -19.38
C PRO A 307 10.53 -0.88 -18.92
N ASP A 308 11.46 -0.82 -19.87
CA ASP A 308 12.89 -0.92 -19.68
C ASP A 308 13.54 0.38 -19.20
N ARG A 309 12.83 1.52 -19.16
CA ARG A 309 13.36 2.82 -18.72
C ARG A 309 12.52 3.54 -17.66
N GLU A 310 11.22 3.29 -17.64
CA GLU A 310 10.29 4.03 -16.81
C GLU A 310 10.19 3.48 -15.39
N TRP A 311 10.45 4.39 -14.46
CA TRP A 311 10.10 4.22 -13.06
C TRP A 311 8.91 5.09 -12.72
N ARG A 312 8.04 4.60 -11.84
CA ARG A 312 6.92 5.39 -11.32
C ARG A 312 7.25 5.95 -9.94
N LEU A 313 6.93 7.22 -9.71
CA LEU A 313 7.05 7.85 -8.41
C LEU A 313 6.04 7.26 -7.42
N ALA A 314 6.48 7.02 -6.20
CA ALA A 314 5.62 6.57 -5.10
C ALA A 314 5.98 7.27 -3.80
N PHE A 315 4.95 7.66 -3.06
CA PHE A 315 5.08 8.46 -1.84
C PHE A 315 4.75 7.63 -0.59
N SER A 316 5.15 6.36 -0.58
CA SER A 316 4.77 5.39 0.45
C SER A 316 5.15 5.83 1.87
N ARG A 317 6.26 6.57 2.04
CA ARG A 317 6.64 7.17 3.34
C ARG A 317 5.59 8.20 3.80
N SER A 318 5.21 9.11 2.92
CA SER A 318 4.19 10.13 3.16
C SER A 318 2.83 9.51 3.45
N GLU A 319 2.43 8.49 2.69
CA GLU A 319 1.18 7.75 2.94
C GLU A 319 1.15 7.13 4.34
N VAL A 320 2.29 6.58 4.83
CA VAL A 320 2.38 6.03 6.18
C VAL A 320 2.22 7.12 7.25
N GLN A 321 2.73 8.33 7.01
CA GLN A 321 2.49 9.44 7.94
C GLN A 321 1.03 9.86 7.90
N LEU A 322 0.47 10.15 6.72
CA LEU A 322 -0.91 10.58 6.56
C LEU A 322 -1.92 9.59 7.12
N LYS A 323 -1.63 8.28 7.08
CA LYS A 323 -2.50 7.27 7.71
C LYS A 323 -2.73 7.51 9.21
N LYS A 324 -1.80 8.15 9.90
CA LYS A 324 -1.89 8.43 11.34
C LYS A 324 -2.85 9.57 11.68
N CYS A 325 -3.11 10.46 10.72
CA CYS A 325 -4.02 11.59 10.90
C CYS A 325 -5.42 11.36 10.30
N ILE A 326 -5.69 10.19 9.71
CA ILE A 326 -7.03 9.88 9.16
C ILE A 326 -8.05 9.90 10.32
N PRO A 327 -9.13 10.69 10.21
CA PRO A 327 -10.19 10.67 11.20
C PRO A 327 -10.81 9.28 11.36
N VAL A 328 -11.02 8.84 12.60
CA VAL A 328 -11.49 7.47 12.90
C VAL A 328 -12.75 7.07 12.11
N PRO A 329 -13.81 7.90 11.98
CA PRO A 329 -14.97 7.54 11.19
C PRO A 329 -14.66 7.33 9.70
N MET A 330 -13.70 8.08 9.15
CA MET A 330 -13.24 7.91 7.78
C MET A 330 -12.43 6.61 7.61
N ALA A 331 -11.55 6.30 8.57
CA ALA A 331 -10.80 5.05 8.54
C ALA A 331 -11.75 3.84 8.58
N GLN A 332 -12.78 3.87 9.43
CA GLN A 332 -13.82 2.84 9.52
C GLN A 332 -14.59 2.68 8.20
N ALA A 333 -15.02 3.79 7.61
CA ALA A 333 -15.70 3.81 6.32
C ALA A 333 -14.81 3.24 5.19
N PHE A 334 -13.52 3.60 5.18
CA PHE A 334 -12.56 3.10 4.20
C PHE A 334 -12.36 1.59 4.31
N GLN A 335 -12.21 1.03 5.51
CA GLN A 335 -12.04 -0.42 5.69
C GLN A 335 -13.28 -1.18 5.19
N ALA A 336 -14.48 -0.71 5.55
CA ALA A 336 -15.71 -1.30 5.03
C ALA A 336 -15.80 -1.19 3.50
N ALA A 337 -15.48 -0.02 2.94
CA ALA A 337 -15.44 0.16 1.48
C ALA A 337 -14.42 -0.78 0.82
N LYS A 338 -13.24 -0.97 1.41
CA LYS A 338 -12.20 -1.87 0.91
C LYS A 338 -12.69 -3.32 0.88
N ALA A 339 -13.31 -3.80 1.96
CA ALA A 339 -13.87 -5.14 2.06
C ALA A 339 -15.00 -5.41 1.05
N LEU A 340 -15.80 -4.40 0.74
CA LEU A 340 -16.84 -4.45 -0.29
C LEU A 340 -16.24 -4.48 -1.71
N ILE A 341 -15.32 -3.56 -1.99
CA ILE A 341 -14.70 -3.39 -3.30
C ILE A 341 -13.80 -4.58 -3.66
N SER A 342 -13.02 -5.12 -2.71
CA SER A 342 -12.14 -6.26 -2.96
C SER A 342 -12.90 -7.47 -3.52
N ARG A 343 -14.13 -7.71 -3.05
CA ARG A 343 -15.02 -8.77 -3.57
C ARG A 343 -15.50 -8.49 -4.97
N LEU A 344 -15.96 -7.26 -5.23
CA LEU A 344 -16.43 -6.85 -6.54
C LEU A 344 -15.33 -6.94 -7.62
N LEU A 345 -14.09 -6.68 -7.23
CA LEU A 345 -12.91 -6.66 -8.09
C LEU A 345 -12.16 -7.99 -8.16
N SER A 346 -12.58 -9.00 -7.39
CA SER A 346 -11.91 -10.31 -7.35
C SER A 346 -11.80 -10.95 -8.74
N ARG A 347 -12.90 -10.98 -9.52
CA ARG A 347 -12.91 -11.46 -10.92
C ARG A 347 -14.00 -10.77 -11.78
N PRO A 348 -13.72 -10.40 -13.04
CA PRO A 348 -12.38 -10.21 -13.61
C PRO A 348 -11.70 -9.00 -12.95
N ARG A 349 -10.38 -9.07 -12.81
CA ARG A 349 -9.55 -7.90 -12.49
C ARG A 349 -9.60 -6.98 -13.72
N ALA A 350 -9.93 -5.73 -13.51
CA ALA A 350 -10.23 -4.78 -14.59
C ALA A 350 -9.46 -3.48 -14.38
N GLY A 351 -8.15 -3.59 -14.07
CA GLY A 351 -7.28 -2.45 -13.78
C GLY A 351 -7.59 -1.63 -12.52
N LEU A 352 -8.73 -1.81 -11.85
CA LEU A 352 -9.06 -1.14 -10.59
C LEU A 352 -8.49 -1.90 -9.39
N SER A 353 -7.91 -1.17 -8.45
CA SER A 353 -7.33 -1.68 -7.20
C SER A 353 -7.81 -0.88 -5.99
N SER A 354 -7.65 -1.44 -4.78
CA SER A 354 -7.93 -0.75 -3.51
C SER A 354 -7.07 0.51 -3.29
N TYR A 355 -5.99 0.69 -4.07
CA TYR A 355 -5.17 1.91 -4.02
C TYR A 355 -5.98 3.14 -4.47
N HIS A 356 -6.82 3.01 -5.50
CA HIS A 356 -7.70 4.09 -5.97
C HIS A 356 -8.67 4.55 -4.87
N LEU A 357 -9.26 3.60 -4.15
CA LEU A 357 -10.12 3.91 -3.00
C LEU A 357 -9.35 4.63 -1.89
N ARG A 358 -8.08 4.28 -1.65
CA ARG A 358 -7.24 4.98 -0.68
C ARG A 358 -6.97 6.41 -1.11
N THR A 359 -6.68 6.64 -2.39
CA THR A 359 -6.52 7.99 -2.93
C THR A 359 -7.79 8.81 -2.76
N LEU A 360 -8.97 8.23 -3.00
CA LEU A 360 -10.25 8.91 -2.77
C LEU A 360 -10.50 9.22 -1.30
N MET A 361 -10.09 8.34 -0.38
CA MET A 361 -10.15 8.63 1.05
C MET A 361 -9.30 9.86 1.41
N PHE A 362 -8.08 9.98 0.88
CA PHE A 362 -7.25 11.17 1.11
C PHE A 362 -7.91 12.44 0.55
N TRP A 363 -8.42 12.39 -0.68
CA TRP A 363 -9.18 13.51 -1.26
C TRP A 363 -10.45 13.86 -0.47
N ALA A 364 -11.14 12.86 0.09
CA ALA A 364 -12.32 13.08 0.91
C ALA A 364 -11.96 13.78 2.23
N CYS A 365 -10.83 13.45 2.83
CA CYS A 365 -10.35 14.15 4.02
C CYS A 365 -9.99 15.62 3.75
N ASP A 366 -9.42 15.94 2.59
CA ASP A 366 -9.17 17.34 2.18
C ASP A 366 -10.48 18.11 1.93
N ARG A 367 -11.45 17.45 1.31
CA ARG A 367 -12.69 18.08 0.83
C ARG A 367 -13.72 18.30 1.95
N LEU A 368 -13.79 17.39 2.92
CA LEU A 368 -14.83 17.41 3.94
C LEU A 368 -14.45 18.28 5.15
N PRO A 369 -15.41 19.01 5.76
CA PRO A 369 -15.10 19.84 6.92
C PRO A 369 -14.57 19.01 8.11
N PRO A 370 -13.52 19.45 8.82
CA PRO A 370 -12.98 18.74 9.99
C PRO A 370 -14.02 18.48 11.09
N ALA A 371 -14.96 19.42 11.28
CA ALA A 371 -16.07 19.28 12.22
C ALA A 371 -17.03 18.13 11.84
N TYR A 372 -17.20 17.87 10.54
CA TYR A 372 -17.99 16.74 10.05
C TYR A 372 -17.26 15.42 10.27
N LEU A 373 -15.96 15.36 9.94
CA LEU A 373 -15.11 14.17 10.10
C LEU A 373 -14.87 13.78 11.56
N SER A 374 -15.00 14.74 12.49
CA SER A 374 -14.86 14.53 13.94
C SER A 374 -16.21 14.42 14.67
N SER A 375 -17.32 14.44 13.93
CA SER A 375 -18.67 14.37 14.50
C SER A 375 -18.90 13.05 15.24
N GLN A 376 -19.58 13.13 16.39
CA GLN A 376 -20.01 11.98 17.18
C GLN A 376 -21.37 11.42 16.74
N ASP A 377 -21.93 11.91 15.62
CA ASP A 377 -23.18 11.38 15.09
C ASP A 377 -22.96 9.92 14.63
N PRO A 378 -23.74 8.95 15.16
CA PRO A 378 -23.55 7.53 14.87
C PRO A 378 -23.77 7.17 13.38
N GLU A 379 -24.40 8.04 12.59
CA GLU A 379 -24.64 7.82 11.16
C GLU A 379 -23.44 8.19 10.27
N ILE A 380 -22.42 8.85 10.82
CA ILE A 380 -21.27 9.36 10.04
C ILE A 380 -20.50 8.25 9.31
N PRO A 381 -20.17 7.10 9.93
CA PRO A 381 -19.49 6.01 9.22
C PRO A 381 -20.25 5.54 7.97
N ALA A 382 -21.59 5.40 8.05
CA ALA A 382 -22.41 5.07 6.89
C ALA A 382 -22.35 6.14 5.80
N ARG A 383 -22.52 7.42 6.15
CA ARG A 383 -22.47 8.52 5.17
C ARG A 383 -21.11 8.59 4.47
N LEU A 384 -20.03 8.41 5.22
CA LEU A 384 -18.67 8.39 4.66
C LEU A 384 -18.45 7.18 3.75
N LEU A 385 -18.91 5.98 4.14
CA LEU A 385 -18.85 4.79 3.29
C LEU A 385 -19.56 5.03 1.96
N LEU A 386 -20.80 5.50 2.01
CA LEU A 386 -21.61 5.76 0.83
C LEU A 386 -20.96 6.82 -0.07
N GLY A 387 -20.41 7.88 0.54
CA GLY A 387 -19.66 8.93 -0.16
C GLY A 387 -18.41 8.39 -0.89
N LEU A 388 -17.62 7.53 -0.25
CA LEU A 388 -16.45 6.90 -0.90
C LEU A 388 -16.85 6.01 -2.08
N LEU A 389 -17.96 5.27 -1.96
CA LEU A 389 -18.47 4.44 -3.05
C LEU A 389 -19.01 5.30 -4.21
N ASP A 390 -19.63 6.44 -3.92
CA ASP A 390 -20.11 7.37 -4.93
C ASP A 390 -18.96 8.12 -5.62
N ASP A 391 -17.94 8.56 -4.88
CA ASP A 391 -16.70 9.12 -5.44
C ASP A 391 -16.03 8.11 -6.37
N LEU A 392 -15.94 6.85 -5.95
CA LEU A 392 -15.36 5.79 -6.78
C LEU A 392 -16.17 5.57 -8.06
N ALA A 393 -17.51 5.54 -7.96
CA ALA A 393 -18.38 5.43 -9.14
C ALA A 393 -18.19 6.60 -10.10
N HIS A 394 -18.07 7.81 -9.57
CA HIS A 394 -17.81 9.02 -10.36
C HIS A 394 -16.47 8.93 -11.09
N CYS A 395 -15.40 8.54 -10.39
CA CYS A 395 -14.08 8.37 -10.99
C CYS A 395 -14.05 7.29 -12.07
N ILE A 396 -14.73 6.16 -11.87
CA ILE A 396 -14.81 5.08 -12.87
C ILE A 396 -15.54 5.56 -14.13
N LEU A 397 -16.71 6.19 -13.97
CA LEU A 397 -17.51 6.68 -15.10
C LEU A 397 -16.80 7.80 -15.88
N GLY A 398 -16.09 8.68 -15.18
CA GLY A 398 -15.27 9.72 -15.80
C GLY A 398 -13.90 9.23 -16.27
N LYS A 399 -13.53 7.97 -15.98
CA LYS A 399 -12.17 7.40 -16.13
C LYS A 399 -11.09 8.37 -15.63
N ASN A 400 -11.38 9.03 -14.51
CA ASN A 400 -10.52 10.07 -13.96
C ASN A 400 -10.41 9.90 -12.44
N CYS A 401 -9.23 9.49 -11.97
CA CYS A 401 -8.88 9.46 -10.56
C CYS A 401 -7.50 10.11 -10.40
N PRO A 402 -7.44 11.41 -10.05
CA PRO A 402 -6.17 12.11 -9.90
C PRO A 402 -5.39 11.52 -8.73
N ASN A 403 -4.09 11.26 -8.92
CA ASN A 403 -3.19 10.84 -7.86
C ASN A 403 -3.12 11.93 -6.78
N TYR A 404 -3.09 11.52 -5.51
CA TYR A 404 -3.15 12.46 -4.39
C TYR A 404 -1.95 13.41 -4.32
N PHE A 405 -0.74 12.91 -4.56
CA PHE A 405 0.50 13.70 -4.49
C PHE A 405 0.86 14.37 -5.83
N LEU A 406 0.35 13.81 -6.93
CA LEU A 406 0.55 14.30 -8.30
C LEU A 406 -0.80 14.41 -9.03
N PRO A 407 -1.64 15.42 -8.74
CA PRO A 407 -3.00 15.51 -9.29
C PRO A 407 -3.08 15.53 -10.83
N GLN A 408 -1.99 15.89 -11.51
CA GLN A 408 -1.84 15.80 -12.96
C GLN A 408 -1.76 14.35 -13.50
N CYS A 409 -1.56 13.36 -12.63
CA CYS A 409 -1.52 11.95 -13.00
C CYS A 409 -2.90 11.32 -12.79
N ASN A 410 -3.57 10.98 -13.88
CA ASN A 410 -4.82 10.22 -13.83
C ASN A 410 -4.53 8.71 -13.72
N MET A 411 -4.85 8.12 -12.58
CA MET A 411 -4.60 6.70 -12.32
C MET A 411 -5.58 5.77 -13.04
N LEU A 412 -6.65 6.27 -13.66
CA LEU A 412 -7.63 5.48 -14.41
C LEU A 412 -7.52 5.67 -15.93
N GLU A 413 -6.46 6.31 -16.40
CA GLU A 413 -6.27 6.59 -17.84
C GLU A 413 -6.22 5.30 -18.68
N HIS A 414 -5.69 4.20 -18.12
CA HIS A 414 -5.61 2.90 -18.77
C HIS A 414 -6.93 2.15 -18.86
N LEU A 415 -7.97 2.60 -18.15
CA LEU A 415 -9.24 1.88 -18.07
C LEU A 415 -9.99 1.97 -19.41
N SER A 416 -10.28 0.83 -20.03
CA SER A 416 -11.10 0.80 -21.25
C SER A 416 -12.57 1.12 -20.94
N ASP A 417 -13.33 1.60 -21.92
CA ASP A 417 -14.75 1.91 -21.74
C ASP A 417 -15.57 0.69 -21.32
N SER A 418 -15.25 -0.49 -21.86
CA SER A 418 -15.92 -1.75 -21.50
C SER A 418 -15.61 -2.17 -20.07
N ALA A 419 -14.36 -2.03 -19.63
CA ALA A 419 -13.95 -2.29 -18.26
C ALA A 419 -14.60 -1.29 -17.29
N ALA A 420 -14.58 0.00 -17.61
CA ALA A 420 -15.22 1.05 -16.83
C ALA A 420 -16.72 0.80 -16.65
N LEU A 421 -17.44 0.50 -17.74
CA LEU A 421 -18.87 0.17 -17.69
C LEU A 421 -19.16 -1.09 -16.88
N LEU A 422 -18.32 -2.13 -16.99
CA LEU A 422 -18.48 -3.36 -16.22
C LEU A 422 -18.36 -3.10 -14.71
N VAL A 423 -17.30 -2.39 -14.30
CA VAL A 423 -17.06 -2.10 -12.88
C VAL A 423 -18.10 -1.11 -12.35
N ALA A 424 -18.48 -0.10 -13.13
CA ALA A 424 -19.55 0.84 -12.76
C ALA A 424 -20.89 0.13 -12.53
N ARG A 425 -21.25 -0.87 -13.35
CA ARG A 425 -22.47 -1.68 -13.14
C ARG A 425 -22.41 -2.49 -11.86
N LYS A 426 -21.27 -3.14 -11.58
CA LYS A 426 -21.05 -3.87 -10.33
C LYS A 426 -21.20 -2.96 -9.11
N LEU A 427 -20.57 -1.78 -9.15
CA LEU A 427 -20.65 -0.80 -8.07
C LEU A 427 -22.05 -0.19 -7.92
N ALA A 428 -22.76 0.01 -9.03
CA ALA A 428 -24.14 0.47 -9.00
C ALA A 428 -25.09 -0.56 -8.37
N HIS A 429 -24.87 -1.86 -8.63
CA HIS A 429 -25.59 -2.93 -7.97
C HIS A 429 -25.33 -2.93 -6.46
N LEU A 430 -24.05 -2.83 -6.05
CA LEU A 430 -23.71 -2.72 -4.64
C LEU A 430 -24.39 -1.51 -3.97
N ARG A 431 -24.36 -0.34 -4.63
CA ARG A 431 -24.98 0.87 -4.08
C ARG A 431 -26.50 0.84 -4.06
N SER A 432 -27.15 -0.08 -4.76
CA SER A 432 -28.60 -0.28 -4.68
C SER A 432 -29.03 -0.99 -3.39
N ASP A 433 -28.15 -1.79 -2.77
CA ASP A 433 -28.38 -2.43 -1.47
C ASP A 433 -27.05 -2.62 -0.70
N PRO A 434 -26.47 -1.53 -0.15
CA PRO A 434 -25.22 -1.61 0.59
C PRO A 434 -25.36 -2.41 1.90
N ALA A 435 -26.57 -2.50 2.47
CA ALA A 435 -26.81 -3.20 3.72
C ALA A 435 -26.70 -4.72 3.56
N GLU A 436 -27.21 -5.27 2.44
CA GLU A 436 -27.01 -6.68 2.09
C GLU A 436 -25.54 -6.99 1.85
N HIS A 437 -24.84 -6.16 1.09
CA HIS A 437 -23.43 -6.41 0.76
C HIS A 437 -22.55 -6.36 2.01
N LEU A 438 -22.82 -5.45 2.96
CA LEU A 438 -22.16 -5.43 4.26
C LEU A 438 -22.50 -6.65 5.12
N ARG A 439 -23.74 -7.16 5.06
CA ARG A 439 -24.11 -8.39 5.77
C ARG A 439 -23.35 -9.60 5.22
N ALA A 440 -23.29 -9.75 3.90
CA ALA A 440 -22.46 -10.75 3.26
C ALA A 440 -20.98 -10.54 3.60
N ALA A 441 -20.55 -9.27 3.77
CA ALA A 441 -19.22 -8.92 4.25
C ALA A 441 -18.89 -9.56 5.60
N LEU A 442 -19.75 -9.28 6.57
CA LEU A 442 -19.69 -9.76 7.94
C LEU A 442 -19.76 -11.28 8.04
N ASP A 443 -20.68 -11.93 7.33
CA ASP A 443 -20.86 -13.38 7.44
C ASP A 443 -19.62 -14.14 6.98
N GLN A 444 -18.97 -13.69 5.90
CA GLN A 444 -17.70 -14.26 5.48
C GLN A 444 -16.57 -13.98 6.49
N ALA A 445 -16.48 -12.76 7.03
CA ALA A 445 -15.47 -12.43 8.04
C ALA A 445 -15.61 -13.29 9.30
N ARG A 446 -16.85 -13.52 9.76
CA ARG A 446 -17.17 -14.42 10.88
C ARG A 446 -16.79 -15.87 10.57
N GLN A 447 -17.08 -16.35 9.37
CA GLN A 447 -16.71 -17.71 8.94
C GLN A 447 -15.18 -17.90 8.95
N VAL A 448 -14.43 -16.92 8.45
CA VAL A 448 -12.95 -16.94 8.49
C VAL A 448 -12.44 -16.95 9.93
N ALA A 449 -13.00 -16.11 10.80
CA ALA A 449 -12.64 -16.07 12.21
C ALA A 449 -12.93 -17.40 12.93
N GLN A 450 -14.06 -18.04 12.62
CA GLN A 450 -14.42 -19.34 13.17
C GLN A 450 -13.44 -20.44 12.73
N LEU A 451 -13.15 -20.52 11.42
CA LEU A 451 -12.19 -21.50 10.88
C LEU A 451 -10.80 -21.33 11.50
N LYS A 452 -10.36 -20.08 11.71
CA LYS A 452 -9.08 -19.79 12.40
C LYS A 452 -9.09 -20.30 13.84
N LYS A 453 -10.20 -20.13 14.55
CA LYS A 453 -10.36 -20.63 15.93
C LYS A 453 -10.35 -22.16 15.99
N GLU A 454 -11.04 -22.83 15.07
CA GLU A 454 -11.05 -24.30 14.97
C GLU A 454 -9.66 -24.87 14.62
N ALA A 455 -8.93 -24.24 13.70
CA ALA A 455 -7.55 -24.63 13.37
C ALA A 455 -6.60 -24.47 14.56
N SER A 456 -6.79 -23.42 15.38
CA SER A 456 -6.00 -23.19 16.60
C SER A 456 -6.32 -24.19 17.71
N SER A 457 -7.56 -24.69 17.81
CA SER A 457 -7.96 -25.68 18.82
C SER A 457 -7.56 -27.11 18.45
N SER A 458 -7.49 -27.46 17.16
CA SER A 458 -7.01 -28.76 16.70
C SER A 458 -5.51 -28.98 16.89
N ASN A 459 -4.72 -27.91 17.02
CA ASN A 459 -3.27 -27.96 17.27
C ASN A 459 -2.89 -27.94 18.77
N GLY A 460 -3.89 -27.95 19.67
CA GLY A 460 -3.72 -28.05 21.12
C GLY A 460 -4.20 -29.40 21.67
N HIS A 461 -3.43 -30.00 22.57
CA HIS A 461 -3.78 -31.24 23.27
C HIS A 461 -5.20 -31.24 23.86
N LEU A 462 -5.81 -32.43 23.83
CA LEU A 462 -7.12 -32.76 24.40
C LEU A 462 -7.43 -32.00 25.70
N PRO A 463 -8.60 -31.36 25.83
CA PRO A 463 -9.04 -30.85 27.12
C PRO A 463 -9.48 -32.01 27.99
N SER A 464 -8.77 -32.27 29.08
CA SER A 464 -9.29 -33.10 30.18
C SER A 464 -10.56 -32.47 30.74
N PRO A 465 -11.59 -33.26 31.10
CA PRO A 465 -12.88 -32.70 31.50
C PRO A 465 -12.85 -32.20 32.94
N GLY A 466 -13.38 -30.98 33.14
CA GLY A 466 -13.92 -30.50 34.40
C GLY A 466 -12.97 -29.78 35.35
N HIS A 467 -13.03 -28.45 35.38
CA HIS A 467 -13.60 -27.74 36.52
C HIS A 467 -13.79 -26.24 36.23
N SER A 468 -14.90 -25.74 36.75
CA SER A 468 -15.43 -24.39 36.67
C SER A 468 -14.58 -23.33 37.37
N GLN A 469 -14.53 -22.15 36.75
CA GLN A 469 -14.29 -20.80 37.30
C GLN A 469 -12.90 -20.49 37.88
N GLY A 470 -12.21 -19.59 37.18
CA GLY A 470 -11.05 -18.83 37.65
C GLY A 470 -10.35 -18.18 36.45
N VAL A 471 -10.41 -16.86 36.34
CA VAL A 471 -9.58 -16.09 35.40
C VAL A 471 -8.14 -16.19 35.91
N GLY A 472 -7.41 -17.20 35.44
CA GLY A 472 -6.00 -17.43 35.75
C GLY A 472 -5.17 -17.28 34.49
N HIS A 473 -4.34 -16.22 34.43
CA HIS A 473 -3.23 -16.12 33.50
C HIS A 473 -2.37 -17.39 33.58
N THR A 474 -2.07 -18.01 32.45
CA THR A 474 -1.27 -19.24 32.46
C THR A 474 0.23 -18.91 32.55
N PRO A 475 1.05 -19.71 33.24
CA PRO A 475 2.51 -19.50 33.31
C PRO A 475 3.23 -19.52 31.96
N GLN A 476 2.55 -20.01 30.91
CA GLN A 476 3.05 -20.10 29.55
C GLN A 476 2.90 -18.76 28.83
N ASP A 477 1.80 -18.04 29.07
CA ASP A 477 1.58 -16.68 28.55
C ASP A 477 2.58 -15.69 29.17
N ASP A 478 2.85 -15.79 30.47
CA ASP A 478 3.85 -14.97 31.15
C ASP A 478 5.26 -15.17 30.57
N ARG A 479 5.60 -16.41 30.17
CA ARG A 479 6.88 -16.73 29.53
C ARG A 479 6.96 -16.20 28.09
N LEU A 480 5.85 -16.22 27.35
CA LEU A 480 5.78 -15.68 25.99
C LEU A 480 5.89 -14.15 26.03
N ALA A 481 5.16 -13.50 26.93
CA ALA A 481 5.24 -12.06 27.16
C ALA A 481 6.67 -11.63 27.59
N GLN A 482 7.32 -12.37 28.49
CA GLN A 482 8.71 -12.12 28.87
C GLN A 482 9.69 -12.27 27.69
N ARG A 483 9.49 -13.27 26.82
CA ARG A 483 10.30 -13.44 25.59
C ARG A 483 10.10 -12.29 24.61
N LEU A 484 8.85 -11.87 24.40
CA LEU A 484 8.54 -10.70 23.56
C LEU A 484 9.21 -9.45 24.11
N GLN A 485 9.12 -9.22 25.43
CA GLN A 485 9.74 -8.09 26.09
C GLN A 485 11.27 -8.12 25.95
N GLN A 486 11.90 -9.28 26.12
CA GLN A 486 13.34 -9.47 25.92
C GLN A 486 13.77 -9.14 24.47
N LEU A 487 13.04 -9.64 23.47
CA LEU A 487 13.30 -9.37 22.05
C LEU A 487 13.16 -7.88 21.70
N VAL A 488 12.19 -7.19 22.31
CA VAL A 488 12.00 -5.73 22.15
C VAL A 488 13.15 -4.94 22.79
N THR A 489 13.66 -5.38 23.95
CA THR A 489 14.77 -4.72 24.64
C THR A 489 16.14 -4.99 24.01
N GLU A 490 16.33 -6.14 23.38
CA GLU A 490 17.61 -6.56 22.79
C GLU A 490 17.84 -6.02 21.37
N ASN A 491 16.84 -5.40 20.73
CA ASN A 491 16.93 -4.88 19.36
C ASN A 491 17.68 -3.53 19.33
N PRO A 492 18.97 -3.46 18.91
CA PRO A 492 19.83 -2.31 19.13
C PRO A 492 19.72 -1.26 17.99
N GLY A 493 18.49 -0.95 17.57
CA GLY A 493 18.20 0.21 16.72
C GLY A 493 18.70 0.19 15.27
N LYS A 494 19.10 -0.98 14.71
CA LYS A 494 19.60 -1.06 13.32
C LYS A 494 18.53 -1.33 12.26
N SER A 495 17.34 -1.76 12.68
CA SER A 495 16.21 -2.04 11.80
C SER A 495 14.96 -1.40 12.38
N ILE A 496 14.55 -0.25 11.84
CA ILE A 496 13.27 0.36 12.17
C ILE A 496 12.17 -0.65 11.86
N SER A 497 11.46 -1.14 12.86
CA SER A 497 10.22 -1.91 12.66
C SER A 497 9.23 -1.61 13.78
N VAL A 498 8.22 -0.81 13.44
CA VAL A 498 7.00 -0.64 14.22
C VAL A 498 6.06 -1.77 13.82
N PHE A 499 5.55 -2.54 14.80
CA PHE A 499 4.35 -3.33 14.58
C PHE A 499 3.18 -2.36 14.42
N LEU A 500 2.77 -2.13 13.18
CA LEU A 500 1.53 -1.42 12.89
C LEU A 500 0.44 -2.48 12.75
N ASN A 501 -0.49 -2.54 13.70
CA ASN A 501 -1.85 -2.91 13.31
C ASN A 501 -2.34 -1.73 12.43
N PRO A 502 -2.49 -1.88 11.11
CA PRO A 502 -2.87 -0.77 10.23
C PRO A 502 -4.23 -0.18 10.56
N ASP A 503 -5.04 -0.87 11.36
CA ASP A 503 -6.39 -0.48 11.71
C ASP A 503 -6.49 0.12 13.13
N ASP A 504 -5.39 0.15 13.90
CA ASP A 504 -5.32 0.79 15.22
C ASP A 504 -4.56 2.13 15.16
N VAL A 505 -5.31 3.22 14.97
CA VAL A 505 -4.83 4.61 15.06
C VAL A 505 -4.99 5.21 16.47
N THR A 506 -5.43 4.42 17.46
CA THR A 506 -5.82 4.94 18.77
C THR A 506 -4.68 5.05 19.78
N ARG A 507 -3.53 4.41 19.50
CA ARG A 507 -2.35 4.47 20.36
C ARG A 507 -1.20 5.18 19.66
N PRO A 508 -0.33 5.87 20.39
CA PRO A 508 0.90 6.40 19.83
C PRO A 508 1.91 5.25 19.68
N HIS A 509 2.25 4.92 18.44
CA HIS A 509 3.08 3.76 18.06
C HIS A 509 4.53 4.15 17.76
N PHE A 510 5.00 5.26 18.34
CA PHE A 510 6.31 5.82 18.02
C PHE A 510 7.36 5.48 19.08
N ARG A 511 8.58 5.28 18.59
CA ARG A 511 9.80 5.45 19.37
C ARG A 511 10.62 6.53 18.68
N ILE A 512 10.71 7.70 19.32
CA ILE A 512 11.73 8.71 19.02
C ILE A 512 12.51 8.85 20.33
N ASP A 513 13.83 8.64 20.29
CA ASP A 513 14.76 8.93 21.39
C ASP A 513 14.39 8.32 22.76
N ASP A 514 14.14 7.01 22.80
CA ASP A 514 13.98 6.23 24.05
C ASP A 514 12.86 6.68 25.01
N LYS A 515 11.84 7.40 24.51
CA LYS A 515 10.65 7.74 25.30
C LYS A 515 9.36 7.31 24.60
N PHE A 516 8.44 6.77 25.41
CA PHE A 516 7.05 6.57 25.01
C PHE A 516 6.36 7.93 24.95
N TYR A 517 5.74 8.23 23.82
CA TYR A 517 4.68 9.24 23.71
C TYR A 517 3.39 8.53 23.43
#